data_AF-A0A807LJN9-F1
#
_entry.id   AF-A0A807LJN9-F1
#
_cell.length_a   1.000
_cell.length_b   1.000
_cell.length_c   1.000
_cell.angle_alpha   90.00
_cell.angle_beta   90.00
_cell.angle_gamma   90.00
#
_symmetry.space_group_name_H-M   'P 1'
#
loop_
_entity.id
_entity.type
_entity.pdbx_description
1 polymer ?
#
loop_
_entity_poly.entity_id
_entity_poly.type
_entity_poly.pdbx_seq_one_letter_code
_entity_poly.pdbx_strand_id
1 'polypeptide(L)'
;MALHGTFVLNGADYAPLTFSGIGTFMAFSGSGSNRNQAGCTNVPTVGPLPVGKYWIVDREQGGIFSRSLAASKDLYNKMFRGAEFGHSDWFALYYDDIGIDDWTWVKGVQRGNFRLHPGVISEGCITLKNSSDFATLRKRLLETPLMDVPCMRYLKARGSIEVKSNGYNEVCPTGR
;
A
#
# COMPACT_ATOMS: atom_id res chain seq x y z
N MET A 1 19.89 1.72 7.25
CA MET A 1 19.02 2.87 7.59
C MET A 1 17.61 2.54 7.11
N ALA A 2 16.57 3.00 7.81
CA ALA A 2 15.19 2.75 7.41
C ALA A 2 14.88 3.43 6.06
N LEU A 3 14.01 2.80 5.26
CA LEU A 3 13.59 3.34 3.98
C LEU A 3 12.35 4.21 4.13
N HIS A 4 12.41 5.43 3.58
CA HIS A 4 11.30 6.37 3.59
C HIS A 4 10.90 6.71 2.16
N GLY A 5 9.64 6.41 1.84
CA GLY A 5 9.01 6.68 0.57
C GLY A 5 8.09 7.89 0.64
N THR A 6 7.83 8.51 -0.51
CA THR A 6 6.77 9.50 -0.69
C THR A 6 5.94 9.13 -1.90
N PHE A 7 4.62 9.11 -1.73
CA PHE A 7 3.65 8.86 -2.80
C PHE A 7 2.74 10.08 -2.95
N VAL A 8 2.53 10.53 -4.19
CA VAL A 8 1.78 11.76 -4.44
C VAL A 8 0.44 11.45 -5.10
N LEU A 9 -0.67 11.76 -4.42
CA LEU A 9 -2.00 11.75 -5.02
C LEU A 9 -2.17 13.02 -5.86
N ASN A 10 -2.12 12.87 -7.19
CA ASN A 10 -2.14 13.96 -8.17
C ASN A 10 -3.26 13.84 -9.21
N GLY A 11 -4.19 12.90 -9.02
CA GLY A 11 -5.30 12.57 -9.92
C GLY A 11 -4.94 12.06 -11.31
N ALA A 12 -3.66 11.76 -11.57
CA ALA A 12 -3.21 11.11 -12.80
C ALA A 12 -3.46 9.60 -12.76
N ASP A 13 -3.42 8.92 -13.91
CA ASP A 13 -3.54 7.46 -13.97
C ASP A 13 -2.41 6.73 -13.22
N TYR A 14 -1.22 7.33 -13.21
CA TYR A 14 -0.09 6.87 -12.42
C TYR A 14 0.62 8.06 -11.80
N ALA A 15 1.04 7.89 -10.58
CA ALA A 15 1.72 8.86 -9.75
C ALA A 15 3.08 8.33 -9.28
N PRO A 16 4.03 9.23 -9.01
CA PRO A 16 5.36 8.84 -8.53
C PRO A 16 5.31 8.35 -7.08
N LEU A 17 5.82 7.14 -6.86
CA LEU A 17 6.24 6.62 -5.56
C LEU A 17 7.77 6.67 -5.50
N THR A 18 8.32 7.57 -4.71
CA THR A 18 9.77 7.80 -4.65
C THR A 18 10.34 7.34 -3.33
N PHE A 19 11.40 6.54 -3.37
CA PHE A 19 12.21 6.18 -2.20
C PHE A 19 13.61 6.76 -2.37
N SER A 20 14.04 7.56 -1.38
CA SER A 20 15.37 8.18 -1.41
C SER A 20 16.47 7.10 -1.48
N GLY A 21 17.39 7.22 -2.44
CA GLY A 21 18.47 6.26 -2.65
C GLY A 21 18.08 4.95 -3.35
N ILE A 22 16.80 4.75 -3.70
CA ILE A 22 16.34 3.58 -4.46
C ILE A 22 15.88 4.00 -5.86
N GLY A 23 15.01 5.01 -5.94
CA GLY A 23 14.45 5.48 -7.20
C GLY A 23 12.98 5.87 -7.11
N THR A 24 12.41 6.19 -8.27
CA THR A 24 11.00 6.54 -8.43
C THR A 24 10.30 5.46 -9.25
N PHE A 25 9.16 5.01 -8.76
CA PHE A 25 8.32 3.98 -9.35
C PHE A 25 6.96 4.57 -9.71
N MET A 26 6.37 4.12 -10.81
CA MET A 26 5.02 4.52 -11.17
C MET A 26 4.01 3.63 -10.43
N ALA A 27 3.19 4.24 -9.60
CA ALA A 27 2.18 3.57 -8.80
C ALA A 27 0.83 4.30 -8.91
N PHE A 28 -0.23 3.67 -8.45
CA PHE A 28 -1.54 4.29 -8.36
C PHE A 28 -2.30 3.76 -7.15
N SER A 29 -3.29 4.52 -6.73
CA SER A 29 -4.16 4.18 -5.61
C SER A 29 -5.60 4.53 -5.93
N GLY A 30 -6.53 3.64 -5.60
CA GLY A 30 -7.93 3.75 -6.00
C GLY A 30 -8.14 3.39 -7.47
N SER A 31 -9.39 3.50 -7.92
CA SER A 31 -9.83 3.03 -9.23
C SER A 31 -10.82 3.97 -9.91
N GLY A 32 -10.96 3.81 -11.23
CA GLY A 32 -11.84 4.63 -12.06
C GLY A 32 -11.57 6.12 -11.91
N SER A 33 -12.62 6.92 -11.80
CA SER A 33 -12.57 8.37 -11.63
C SER A 33 -11.95 8.82 -10.30
N ASN A 34 -11.83 7.93 -9.33
CA ASN A 34 -11.31 8.22 -7.98
C ASN A 34 -9.82 7.93 -7.86
N ARG A 35 -9.19 7.38 -8.90
CA ARG A 35 -7.78 7.02 -8.90
C ARG A 35 -6.90 8.24 -8.65
N ASN A 36 -5.99 8.11 -7.69
CA ASN A 36 -5.06 9.14 -7.23
C ASN A 36 -5.71 10.48 -6.83
N GLN A 37 -7.03 10.50 -6.55
CA GLN A 37 -7.76 11.69 -6.13
C GLN A 37 -7.79 11.82 -4.60
N ALA A 38 -6.99 12.72 -4.03
CA ALA A 38 -6.93 12.91 -2.57
C ALA A 38 -8.29 13.28 -1.93
N GLY A 39 -9.19 13.94 -2.68
CA GLY A 39 -10.55 14.26 -2.24
C GLY A 39 -11.47 13.04 -2.05
N CYS A 40 -11.15 11.89 -2.66
CA CYS A 40 -12.00 10.71 -2.67
C CYS A 40 -11.63 9.63 -1.64
N THR A 41 -10.82 9.97 -0.64
CA THR A 41 -10.29 9.01 0.35
C THR A 41 -11.36 8.40 1.26
N ASN A 42 -12.52 9.04 1.37
CA ASN A 42 -13.69 8.52 2.09
C ASN A 42 -14.66 7.72 1.18
N VAL A 43 -14.35 7.51 -0.10
CA VAL A 43 -15.19 6.68 -0.98
C VAL A 43 -14.84 5.21 -0.77
N PRO A 44 -15.77 4.37 -0.28
CA PRO A 44 -15.50 2.95 -0.02
C PRO A 44 -15.03 2.24 -1.29
N THR A 45 -14.07 1.32 -1.12
CA THR A 45 -13.52 0.44 -2.16
C THR A 45 -12.77 1.14 -3.30
N VAL A 46 -13.30 2.20 -3.90
CA VAL A 46 -12.72 2.82 -5.11
C VAL A 46 -11.84 4.03 -4.81
N GLY A 47 -11.97 4.62 -3.62
CA GLY A 47 -11.16 5.75 -3.19
C GLY A 47 -9.70 5.38 -2.92
N PRO A 48 -8.75 6.32 -3.07
CA PRO A 48 -7.35 6.06 -2.76
C PRO A 48 -7.13 5.93 -1.24
N LEU A 49 -5.90 5.57 -0.86
CA LEU A 49 -5.44 5.70 0.53
C LEU A 49 -5.61 7.15 1.01
N PRO A 50 -6.02 7.35 2.26
CA PRO A 50 -5.91 8.62 2.95
C PRO A 50 -4.52 9.25 2.86
N VAL A 51 -4.47 10.58 2.89
CA VAL A 51 -3.22 11.33 3.00
C VAL A 51 -2.66 11.14 4.42
N GLY A 52 -1.35 10.96 4.52
CA GLY A 52 -0.65 10.77 5.79
C GLY A 52 0.40 9.68 5.69
N LYS A 53 0.91 9.28 6.86
CA LYS A 53 2.02 8.35 6.96
C LYS A 53 1.53 6.91 7.09
N TYR A 54 2.21 6.01 6.41
CA TYR A 54 1.96 4.57 6.49
C TYR A 54 3.24 3.82 6.81
N TRP A 55 3.14 2.85 7.71
CA TRP A 55 4.20 1.90 8.01
C TRP A 55 4.13 0.71 7.07
N ILE A 56 5.26 0.39 6.43
CA ILE A 56 5.38 -0.80 5.58
C ILE A 56 5.69 -1.98 6.49
N VAL A 57 4.74 -2.87 6.67
CA VAL A 57 4.88 -4.02 7.57
C VAL A 57 4.78 -5.32 6.78
N ASP A 58 5.50 -6.34 7.22
CA ASP A 58 5.34 -7.68 6.67
C ASP A 58 3.90 -8.13 6.93
N ARG A 59 3.26 -8.73 5.92
CA ARG A 59 1.90 -9.23 6.09
C ARG A 59 1.94 -10.42 7.06
N GLU A 60 1.56 -10.21 8.32
CA GLU A 60 1.30 -11.32 9.24
C GLU A 60 0.11 -12.11 8.70
N GLN A 61 0.38 -13.24 8.07
CA GLN A 61 -0.63 -14.18 7.60
C GLN A 61 -1.24 -14.96 8.77
N GLY A 62 -1.72 -14.29 9.81
CA GLY A 62 -2.33 -14.92 10.98
C GLY A 62 -1.59 -16.17 11.52
N GLY A 63 -2.34 -17.06 12.17
CA GLY A 63 -1.82 -18.33 12.66
C GLY A 63 -1.20 -19.21 11.56
N ILE A 64 -0.44 -20.23 11.96
CA ILE A 64 0.30 -21.16 11.08
C ILE A 64 -0.60 -21.75 9.97
N PHE A 65 -1.88 -21.97 10.27
CA PHE A 65 -2.89 -22.50 9.35
C PHE A 65 -3.27 -21.53 8.22
N SER A 66 -3.31 -20.22 8.49
CA SER A 66 -3.57 -19.19 7.47
C SER A 66 -2.36 -19.00 6.57
N ARG A 67 -1.15 -19.14 7.13
CA ARG A 67 0.12 -19.19 6.38
C ARG A 67 0.19 -20.32 5.36
N SER A 68 -0.19 -21.54 5.74
CA SER A 68 -0.17 -22.68 4.80
C SER A 68 -1.24 -22.55 3.70
N LEU A 69 -2.42 -22.02 4.02
CA LEU A 69 -3.49 -21.80 3.05
C LEU A 69 -3.16 -20.68 2.05
N ALA A 70 -2.53 -19.60 2.51
CA ALA A 70 -2.06 -18.53 1.65
C ALA A 70 -0.87 -18.99 0.79
N ALA A 71 0.10 -19.72 1.36
CA ALA A 71 1.22 -20.29 0.61
C ALA A 71 0.75 -21.26 -0.49
N SER A 72 -0.26 -22.09 -0.22
CA SER A 72 -0.82 -23.01 -1.22
C SER A 72 -1.63 -22.29 -2.31
N LYS A 73 -2.41 -21.26 -1.96
CA LYS A 73 -3.09 -20.39 -2.96
C LYS A 73 -2.09 -19.61 -3.82
N ASP A 74 -1.01 -19.10 -3.24
CA ASP A 74 0.01 -18.36 -3.98
C ASP A 74 0.88 -19.26 -4.84
N LEU A 75 1.20 -20.48 -4.38
CA LEU A 75 1.86 -21.49 -5.22
C LEU A 75 0.97 -21.89 -6.40
N TYR A 76 -0.33 -22.07 -6.18
CA TYR A 76 -1.29 -22.35 -7.24
C TYR A 76 -1.39 -21.19 -8.25
N ASN A 77 -1.45 -19.94 -7.78
CA ASN A 77 -1.50 -18.78 -8.67
C ASN A 77 -0.19 -18.56 -9.45
N LYS A 78 0.97 -18.81 -8.84
CA LYS A 78 2.27 -18.81 -9.53
C LYS A 78 2.37 -19.91 -10.59
N MET A 79 1.95 -21.13 -10.25
CA MET A 79 2.07 -22.30 -11.13
C MET A 79 1.03 -22.31 -12.26
N PHE A 80 -0.20 -21.85 -12.02
CA PHE A 80 -1.32 -22.02 -12.96
C PHE A 80 -1.87 -20.72 -13.55
N ARG A 81 -1.54 -19.54 -13.00
CA ARG A 81 -2.04 -18.24 -13.49
C ARG A 81 -0.94 -17.28 -13.97
N GLY A 82 0.34 -17.67 -13.91
CA GLY A 82 1.45 -16.84 -14.38
C GLY A 82 1.64 -15.54 -13.59
N ALA A 83 1.07 -15.44 -12.38
CA ALA A 83 1.25 -14.29 -11.52
C ALA A 83 2.65 -14.34 -10.87
N GLU A 84 3.52 -13.39 -11.22
CA GLU A 84 4.90 -13.33 -10.70
C GLU A 84 4.94 -13.15 -9.17
N PHE A 85 3.94 -12.46 -8.60
CA PHE A 85 3.80 -12.20 -7.17
C PHE A 85 2.43 -12.63 -6.64
N GLY A 86 2.43 -13.32 -5.49
CA GLY A 86 1.23 -13.71 -4.77
C GLY A 86 0.88 -12.73 -3.64
N HIS A 87 -0.28 -12.91 -3.00
CA HIS A 87 -0.70 -12.07 -1.87
C HIS A 87 0.25 -12.19 -0.66
N SER A 88 1.00 -13.29 -0.55
CA SER A 88 2.07 -13.49 0.43
C SER A 88 3.26 -12.57 0.22
N ASP A 89 3.47 -12.10 -1.01
CA ASP A 89 4.62 -11.27 -1.36
C ASP A 89 4.37 -9.79 -1.09
N TRP A 90 3.12 -9.41 -0.82
CA TRP A 90 2.69 -8.03 -0.59
C TRP A 90 2.99 -7.58 0.83
N PHE A 91 3.23 -6.28 0.99
CA PHE A 91 3.33 -5.65 2.31
C PHE A 91 1.98 -5.07 2.72
N ALA A 92 1.72 -5.05 4.02
CA ALA A 92 0.62 -4.26 4.56
C ALA A 92 1.10 -2.82 4.83
N LEU A 93 0.16 -1.88 4.72
CA LEU A 93 0.37 -0.46 4.94
C LEU A 93 -0.52 -0.03 6.11
N TYR A 94 0.06 0.04 7.30
CA TYR A 94 -0.68 0.46 8.50
C TYR A 94 -0.61 1.97 8.63
N TYR A 95 -1.77 2.59 8.79
CA TYR A 95 -1.86 4.04 8.90
C TYR A 95 -1.29 4.50 10.24
N ASP A 96 -0.51 5.58 10.23
CA ASP A 96 0.12 6.14 11.42
C ASP A 96 -0.89 7.02 12.19
N ASP A 97 -1.89 6.37 12.79
CA ASP A 97 -2.86 6.99 13.70
C ASP A 97 -2.69 6.47 15.15
N ILE A 98 -3.69 6.75 16.00
CA ILE A 98 -3.64 6.35 17.42
C ILE A 98 -3.62 4.82 17.59
N GLY A 99 -4.25 4.09 16.67
CA GLY A 99 -4.34 2.64 16.66
C GLY A 99 -3.72 2.07 15.39
N ILE A 100 -2.39 2.02 15.33
CA ILE A 100 -1.64 1.56 14.15
C ILE A 100 -1.95 0.08 13.86
N ASP A 101 -2.97 -0.15 13.03
CA ASP A 101 -3.43 -1.46 12.63
C ASP A 101 -3.84 -1.48 11.14
N ASP A 102 -4.56 -2.52 10.73
CA ASP A 102 -4.93 -2.75 9.32
C ASP A 102 -6.20 -2.01 8.88
N TRP A 103 -6.75 -1.12 9.71
CA TRP A 103 -7.89 -0.27 9.36
C TRP A 103 -7.74 1.14 9.94
N THR A 104 -8.57 2.05 9.46
CA THR A 104 -8.65 3.43 9.97
C THR A 104 -10.02 4.03 9.64
N TRP A 105 -10.40 5.13 10.31
CA TRP A 105 -11.65 5.85 10.03
C TRP A 105 -11.38 7.15 9.28
N VAL A 106 -12.05 7.31 8.14
CA VAL A 106 -11.91 8.49 7.29
C VAL A 106 -13.30 9.10 7.11
N LYS A 107 -13.55 10.24 7.77
CA LYS A 107 -14.85 10.95 7.71
C LYS A 107 -16.05 10.01 7.99
N GLY A 108 -15.94 9.15 9.00
CA GLY A 108 -17.00 8.20 9.38
C GLY A 108 -17.08 6.93 8.52
N VAL A 109 -16.19 6.75 7.54
CA VAL A 109 -16.09 5.53 6.73
C VAL A 109 -14.87 4.73 7.18
N GLN A 110 -15.08 3.45 7.52
CA GLN A 110 -13.99 2.53 7.81
C GLN A 110 -13.27 2.16 6.50
N ARG A 111 -11.97 2.33 6.47
CA ARG A 111 -11.07 1.93 5.36
C ARG A 111 -9.96 1.06 5.94
N GLY A 112 -9.28 0.26 5.12
CA GLY A 112 -8.24 -0.62 5.62
C GLY A 112 -7.79 -1.66 4.60
N ASN A 113 -7.10 -2.68 5.09
CA ASN A 113 -6.47 -3.73 4.29
C ASN A 113 -5.56 -3.17 3.20
N PHE A 114 -4.93 -2.02 3.46
CA PHE A 114 -4.10 -1.35 2.49
C PHE A 114 -2.83 -2.15 2.25
N ARG A 115 -2.44 -2.30 0.98
CA ARG A 115 -1.28 -3.09 0.56
C ARG A 115 -0.36 -2.29 -0.34
N LEU A 116 0.92 -2.66 -0.31
CA LEU A 116 1.89 -2.32 -1.33
C LEU A 116 2.11 -3.57 -2.20
N HIS A 117 1.71 -3.50 -3.47
CA HIS A 117 1.74 -4.66 -4.37
C HIS A 117 1.82 -4.25 -5.85
N PRO A 118 2.18 -5.14 -6.78
CA PRO A 118 2.02 -4.90 -8.20
C PRO A 118 0.59 -5.27 -8.65
N GLY A 119 0.13 -4.70 -9.76
CA GLY A 119 -1.11 -5.13 -10.38
C GLY A 119 -1.85 -4.03 -11.14
N VAL A 120 -3.10 -4.33 -11.48
CA VAL A 120 -3.98 -3.45 -12.29
C VAL A 120 -5.19 -2.90 -11.53
N ILE A 121 -5.46 -3.44 -10.34
CA ILE A 121 -6.59 -3.06 -9.47
C ILE A 121 -6.02 -2.52 -8.16
N SER A 122 -6.59 -1.40 -7.70
CA SER A 122 -6.30 -0.82 -6.40
C SER A 122 -7.61 -0.41 -5.74
N GLU A 123 -7.93 -1.04 -4.60
CA GLU A 123 -9.09 -0.68 -3.78
C GLU A 123 -8.71 0.28 -2.64
N GLY A 124 -7.80 1.19 -2.95
CA GLY A 124 -7.07 2.00 -1.97
C GLY A 124 -5.76 1.36 -1.52
N CYS A 125 -5.12 0.55 -2.36
CA CYS A 125 -3.74 0.08 -2.15
C CYS A 125 -2.75 0.98 -2.91
N ILE A 126 -1.46 0.95 -2.54
CA ILE A 126 -0.42 1.49 -3.40
C ILE A 126 -0.03 0.38 -4.37
N THR A 127 -0.51 0.48 -5.60
CA THR A 127 -0.31 -0.53 -6.63
C THR A 127 0.72 -0.08 -7.65
N LEU A 128 1.84 -0.79 -7.75
CA LEU A 128 2.88 -0.51 -8.74
C LEU A 128 2.45 -1.01 -10.12
N LYS A 129 2.73 -0.20 -11.14
CA LYS A 129 2.37 -0.50 -12.54
C LYS A 129 3.11 -1.74 -13.06
N ASN A 130 4.41 -1.82 -12.80
CA ASN A 130 5.27 -2.90 -13.32
C ASN A 130 5.66 -3.86 -12.20
N SER A 131 5.57 -5.17 -12.47
CA SER A 131 6.00 -6.20 -11.52
C SER A 131 7.52 -6.14 -11.24
N SER A 132 8.33 -5.76 -12.22
CA SER A 132 9.78 -5.58 -12.06
C SER A 132 10.15 -4.47 -11.07
N ASP A 133 9.39 -3.38 -11.08
CA ASP A 133 9.55 -2.25 -10.16
C ASP A 133 9.22 -2.70 -8.74
N PHE A 134 8.14 -3.47 -8.59
CA PHE A 134 7.79 -4.09 -7.31
C PHE A 134 8.85 -5.09 -6.85
N ALA A 135 9.37 -5.94 -7.73
CA ALA A 135 10.45 -6.88 -7.39
C ALA A 135 11.67 -6.15 -6.82
N THR A 136 12.06 -5.06 -7.47
CA THR A 136 13.19 -4.21 -7.06
C THR A 136 12.92 -3.56 -5.71
N LEU A 137 11.78 -2.89 -5.54
CA LEU A 137 11.41 -2.23 -4.29
C LEU A 137 11.29 -3.24 -3.14
N ARG A 138 10.61 -4.37 -3.37
CA ARG A 138 10.43 -5.45 -2.38
C ARG A 138 11.77 -5.99 -1.91
N LYS A 139 12.71 -6.26 -2.83
CA LYS A 139 14.05 -6.72 -2.48
C LYS A 139 14.74 -5.73 -1.53
N ARG A 140 14.71 -4.44 -1.85
CA ARG A 140 15.31 -3.39 -1.00
C ARG A 140 14.65 -3.28 0.38
N LEU A 141 13.32 -3.38 0.44
CA LEU A 141 12.58 -3.38 1.70
C LEU A 141 12.95 -4.58 2.58
N LEU A 142 13.09 -5.78 2.02
CA LEU A 142 13.47 -6.98 2.77
C LEU A 142 14.93 -6.97 3.23
N GLU A 143 15.83 -6.37 2.45
CA GLU A 143 17.24 -6.16 2.83
C GLU A 143 17.40 -5.12 3.95
N THR A 144 16.38 -4.29 4.18
CA THR A 144 16.43 -3.23 5.18
C THR A 144 16.20 -3.79 6.59
N PRO A 145 17.03 -3.42 7.58
CA PRO A 145 16.80 -3.76 8.98
C PRO A 145 15.43 -3.26 9.46
N LEU A 146 14.75 -4.09 10.22
CA LEU A 146 13.47 -3.74 10.82
C LEU A 146 13.63 -2.54 11.78
N MET A 147 12.68 -1.62 11.72
CA MET A 147 12.58 -0.51 12.66
C MET A 147 11.39 -0.67 13.60
N ASP A 148 11.54 -0.12 14.80
CA ASP A 148 10.47 0.01 15.77
C ASP A 148 9.43 1.02 15.31
N VAL A 149 8.15 0.64 15.44
CA VAL A 149 7.06 1.59 15.27
C VAL A 149 6.81 2.28 16.62
N PRO A 150 6.83 3.63 16.68
CA PRO A 150 6.60 4.38 17.92
C PRO A 150 5.30 3.96 18.61
N CYS A 151 5.34 3.88 19.94
CA CYS A 151 4.20 3.50 20.77
C CYS A 151 3.64 2.08 20.51
N MET A 152 4.32 1.25 19.70
CA MET A 152 3.91 -0.12 19.39
C MET A 152 5.00 -1.13 19.76
N ARG A 153 4.79 -1.85 20.86
CA ARG A 153 5.81 -2.72 21.47
C ARG A 153 6.24 -3.91 20.60
N TYR A 154 5.34 -4.43 19.76
CA TYR A 154 5.56 -5.66 18.99
C TYR A 154 5.52 -5.44 17.47
N LEU A 155 5.21 -4.22 17.02
CA LEU A 155 5.11 -3.93 15.60
C LEU A 155 6.47 -3.50 15.06
N LYS A 156 6.94 -4.21 14.04
CA LYS A 156 8.17 -3.90 13.31
C LYS A 156 7.85 -3.56 11.87
N ALA A 157 8.50 -2.51 11.35
CA ALA A 157 8.30 -2.05 9.99
C ALA A 157 9.59 -2.14 9.16
N ARG A 158 9.43 -2.33 7.86
CA ARG A 158 10.52 -2.34 6.85
C ARG A 158 10.89 -0.93 6.37
N GLY A 159 9.96 0.00 6.54
CA GLY A 159 10.07 1.38 6.10
C GLY A 159 8.76 2.13 6.31
N SER A 160 8.67 3.36 5.81
CA SER A 160 7.42 4.13 5.82
C SER A 160 7.18 4.78 4.46
N ILE A 161 5.92 5.10 4.15
CA ILE A 161 5.52 5.89 2.99
C ILE A 161 4.70 7.08 3.48
N GLU A 162 5.10 8.27 3.08
CA GLU A 162 4.31 9.49 3.25
C GLU A 162 3.43 9.68 2.02
N VAL A 163 2.11 9.56 2.17
CA VAL A 163 1.13 9.83 1.12
C VAL A 163 0.76 11.30 1.19
N LYS A 164 1.00 12.05 0.11
CA LYS A 164 0.78 13.50 0.04
C LYS A 164 -0.26 13.83 -1.02
N SER A 165 -1.10 14.84 -0.75
CA SER A 165 -1.86 15.53 -1.80
C SER A 165 -0.97 16.60 -2.43
N ASN A 166 -1.06 16.79 -3.75
CA ASN A 166 -0.45 17.94 -4.43
C ASN A 166 -1.45 19.09 -4.67
N GLY A 167 -2.63 19.05 -4.03
CA GLY A 167 -3.69 20.05 -4.22
C GLY A 167 -4.55 19.82 -5.47
N TYR A 168 -4.37 18.70 -6.19
CA TYR A 168 -5.22 18.34 -7.32
C TYR A 168 -6.58 17.81 -6.85
N ASN A 169 -7.67 18.47 -7.28
CA ASN A 169 -9.06 18.08 -7.06
C ASN A 169 -9.35 17.51 -5.67
N GLU A 170 -9.31 18.38 -4.66
CA GLU A 170 -9.72 18.04 -3.28
C GLU A 170 -11.22 17.72 -3.16
N VAL A 171 -11.98 17.99 -4.22
CA VAL A 171 -13.40 17.65 -4.35
C VAL A 171 -13.52 16.33 -5.11
N CYS A 172 -14.17 15.34 -4.50
CA CYS A 172 -14.38 14.05 -5.13
C CYS A 172 -15.43 14.15 -6.27
N PRO A 173 -15.13 13.68 -7.51
CA PRO A 173 -16.06 13.79 -8.65
C PRO A 173 -17.39 13.07 -8.42
N THR A 174 -17.41 12.03 -7.59
CA THR A 174 -18.62 11.32 -7.17
C THR A 174 -19.07 11.80 -5.79
N GLY A 175 -19.43 13.08 -5.71
CA GLY A 175 -20.24 13.60 -4.62
C GLY A 175 -21.70 13.63 -5.03
N ARG A 176 -22.47 12.59 -4.70
CA ARG A 176 -23.92 12.67 -4.54
C ARG A 176 -24.29 12.04 -3.22
#